data_AF-A0A7Y2F460-F1
#
_entry.id   AF-A0A7Y2F460-F1
#
_cell.length_a   1.000
_cell.length_b   1.000
_cell.length_c   1.000
_cell.angle_alpha   90.00
_cell.angle_beta   90.00
_cell.angle_gamma   90.00
#
_symmetry.space_group_name_H-M   'P 1'
#
loop_
_entity.id
_entity.type
_entity.pdbx_description
1 polymer ?
#
loop_
_entity_poly.entity_id
_entity_poly.type
_entity_poly.pdbx_seq_one_letter_code
_entity_poly.pdbx_strand_id
1 'polypeptide(L)' 'WRIIDNSIQPQNRLRWKEYLDMYGSVGLPITEEETRKGNLDLLKKVDIHPEFESFSLYDLAISHGYIVSKC' A
#
# COMPACT_ATOMS: atom_id res chain seq x y z
N TRP A 1 21.01 -7.83 5.10
CA TRP A 1 19.67 -7.73 4.49
C TRP A 1 19.06 -9.12 4.40
N ARG A 2 18.06 -9.43 5.23
CA ARG A 2 17.18 -10.58 4.99
C ARG A 2 15.90 -9.98 4.42
N ILE A 3 15.83 -9.88 3.10
CA ILE A 3 14.60 -9.51 2.42
C ILE A 3 13.64 -10.68 2.70
N ILE A 4 12.53 -10.41 3.37
CA ILE A 4 11.47 -11.41 3.53
C ILE A 4 10.76 -11.49 2.17
N ASP A 5 11.32 -12.31 1.29
CA ASP A 5 10.76 -12.67 -0.01
C ASP A 5 10.22 -14.09 0.12
N ASN A 6 9.00 -14.20 0.66
CA ASN A 6 8.32 -15.49 0.74
C ASN A 6 7.67 -15.79 -0.62
N SER A 7 7.85 -17.01 -1.12
CA SER A 7 7.17 -17.51 -2.32
C SER A 7 5.64 -17.51 -2.20
N ILE A 8 5.15 -17.46 -0.96
CA ILE A 8 3.74 -17.20 -0.64
C ILE A 8 3.54 -15.69 -0.69
N GLN A 9 2.77 -15.24 -1.68
CA GLN A 9 2.31 -13.86 -1.81
C GLN A 9 1.85 -13.37 -0.44
N PRO A 10 2.41 -12.28 0.10
CA PRO A 10 1.92 -11.73 1.36
C PRO A 10 0.43 -11.46 1.19
N GLN A 11 -0.40 -12.09 2.02
CA GLN A 11 -1.80 -11.75 2.10
C GLN A 11 -1.87 -10.34 2.63
N ASN A 12 -1.95 -9.39 1.72
CA ASN A 12 -1.95 -7.99 2.07
C ASN A 12 -3.27 -7.68 2.79
N ARG A 13 -3.21 -7.43 4.09
CA ARG A 13 -4.39 -7.15 4.94
C ARG A 13 -4.69 -5.66 5.04
N LEU A 14 -3.78 -4.80 4.60
CA LEU A 14 -3.88 -3.36 4.72
C LEU A 14 -3.63 -2.69 3.36
N ARG A 15 -4.22 -1.53 3.15
CA ARG A 15 -3.96 -0.64 2.03
C ARG A 15 -2.68 0.16 2.29
N TRP A 16 -2.10 0.71 1.22
CA TRP A 16 -0.85 1.46 1.29
C TRP A 16 -0.87 2.57 2.36
N LYS A 17 -1.91 3.40 2.34
CA LYS A 17 -2.11 4.47 3.32
C LYS A 17 -2.14 3.95 4.76
N GLU A 18 -2.79 2.82 5.00
CA GLU A 18 -2.88 2.22 6.34
C GLU A 18 -1.52 1.74 6.85
N TYR A 19 -0.64 1.28 5.95
CA TYR A 19 0.76 1.00 6.32
C TYR A 19 1.52 2.29 6.69
N LEU A 20 1.36 3.37 5.95
CA LEU A 20 2.01 4.65 6.28
C LEU A 20 1.56 5.17 7.65
N ASP A 21 0.25 5.11 7.90
CA ASP A 21 -0.35 5.51 9.18
C ASP A 21 0.17 4.65 10.32
N MET A 22 0.29 3.33 10.10
CA MET A 22 0.88 2.40 11.08
C MET A 22 2.33 2.77 11.40
N TYR A 23 3.17 3.01 10.39
CA TYR A 23 4.58 3.43 10.61
C TYR A 23 4.67 4.73 11.41
N GLY A 24 3.85 5.72 11.05
CA GLY A 24 3.75 6.98 11.78
C GLY A 24 3.32 6.79 13.24
N SER A 25 2.36 5.91 13.49
CA SER A 25 1.82 5.65 14.84
C SER A 25 2.85 5.09 15.83
N VAL A 26 3.86 4.37 15.33
CA VAL A 26 4.94 3.79 16.16
C VAL A 26 6.24 4.60 16.09
N GLY A 27 6.23 5.75 15.41
CA GLY A 27 7.39 6.63 15.28
C GLY A 27 8.51 6.08 14.40
N LEU A 28 8.22 5.14 13.49
CA LEU A 28 9.20 4.64 12.53
C LEU A 28 9.34 5.61 11.35
N PRO A 29 10.56 6.05 11.01
CA PRO A 29 10.76 6.97 9.91
C PRO A 29 10.52 6.27 8.57
N ILE A 30 9.76 6.88 7.68
CA ILE A 30 9.65 6.46 6.29
C ILE A 30 10.68 7.25 5.50
N THR A 31 11.78 6.59 5.14
CA THR A 31 12.91 7.22 4.44
C THR A 31 12.80 7.13 2.93
N GLU A 32 12.20 6.04 2.42
CA GLU A 32 11.92 5.86 1.00
C GLU A 32 10.61 5.09 0.84
N GLU A 33 9.87 5.43 -0.21
CA GLU A 33 8.63 4.77 -0.60
C GLU A 33 8.61 4.57 -2.12
N GLU A 34 8.27 3.36 -2.55
CA GLU A 34 8.07 3.04 -3.96
C GLU A 34 6.74 2.29 -4.13
N THR A 35 5.91 2.73 -5.06
CA THR A 35 4.62 2.09 -5.35
C THR A 35 4.50 1.77 -6.83
N ARG A 36 3.90 0.62 -7.14
CA ARG A 36 3.52 0.30 -8.52
C ARG A 36 2.20 1.00 -8.83
N LYS A 37 2.23 1.91 -9.81
CA LYS A 37 1.01 2.56 -10.32
C LYS A 37 0.06 1.52 -10.90
N GLY A 38 -1.17 1.50 -10.41
CA GLY A 38 -2.26 0.72 -11.00
C GLY A 38 -2.92 1.44 -12.18
N ASN A 39 -3.83 0.75 -12.85
CA ASN A 39 -4.58 1.28 -13.97
C ASN A 39 -5.89 1.92 -13.49
N LEU A 40 -5.93 3.26 -13.45
CA LEU A 40 -7.09 4.02 -12.99
C LEU A 40 -8.32 3.85 -13.89
N ASP A 41 -8.11 3.66 -15.20
CA ASP A 41 -9.22 3.52 -16.15
C ASP A 41 -9.90 2.16 -16.03
N LEU A 42 -9.16 1.13 -15.62
CA LEU A 42 -9.75 -0.15 -15.25
C LEU A 42 -10.44 -0.08 -13.89
N LEU A 43 -9.85 0.58 -12.89
CA LEU A 43 -10.43 0.71 -11.56
C LEU A 43 -11.80 1.40 -11.58
N LYS A 44 -11.97 2.44 -12.40
CA LYS A 44 -13.25 3.15 -12.57
C LYS A 44 -14.38 2.29 -13.14
N LYS A 45 -14.08 1.11 -13.70
CA LYS A 45 -15.07 0.17 -14.24
C LYS A 45 -15.55 -0.85 -13.22
N VAL A 46 -14.93 -0.88 -12.04
CA VAL A 46 -15.24 -1.82 -10.96
C VAL A 46 -16.08 -1.09 -9.91
N ASP A 47 -17.05 -1.80 -9.36
CA ASP A 47 -17.83 -1.29 -8.24
C ASP A 47 -16.97 -1.28 -6.97
N ILE A 48 -16.88 -0.11 -6.33
CA ILE A 48 -16.04 0.08 -5.14
C ILE A 48 -16.93 -0.14 -3.91
N HIS A 49 -16.55 -1.09 -3.06
CA HIS A 49 -17.28 -1.34 -1.81
C HIS A 49 -17.25 -0.09 -0.90
N PRO A 50 -18.33 0.24 -0.17
CA PRO A 50 -18.42 1.48 0.63
C PRO A 50 -17.29 1.70 1.64
N GLU A 51 -16.72 0.62 2.18
CA GLU A 51 -15.56 0.72 3.10
C GLU A 51 -14.34 1.41 2.48
N PHE A 52 -14.24 1.39 1.14
CA PHE A 52 -13.13 1.96 0.39
C PHE A 52 -13.42 3.34 -0.20
N GLU A 53 -14.61 3.92 0.01
CA GLU A 53 -14.98 5.23 -0.55
C GLU A 53 -14.12 6.39 -0.02
N SER A 54 -13.56 6.23 1.18
CA SER A 54 -12.68 7.24 1.79
C SER A 54 -11.28 7.29 1.18
N PHE A 55 -10.91 6.29 0.38
CA PHE A 55 -9.62 6.22 -0.29
C PHE A 55 -9.66 6.93 -1.63
N SER A 56 -8.55 7.57 -2.00
CA SER A 56 -8.41 8.09 -3.36
C SER A 56 -8.34 6.95 -4.36
N LEU A 57 -8.80 7.18 -5.60
CA LEU A 57 -8.62 6.21 -6.68
C LEU A 57 -7.15 5.85 -6.93
N TYR A 58 -6.24 6.78 -6.64
CA TYR A 58 -4.81 6.54 -6.71
C TYR A 58 -4.39 5.49 -5.67
N ASP A 59 -4.79 5.66 -4.40
CA ASP A 59 -4.45 4.74 -3.32
C ASP A 59 -5.06 3.36 -3.54
N LEU A 60 -6.30 3.29 -4.02
CA LEU A 60 -6.98 2.04 -4.35
C LEU A 60 -6.32 1.30 -5.51
N ALA A 61 -5.67 2.02 -6.42
CA ALA A 61 -4.95 1.42 -7.53
C ALA A 61 -3.57 0.86 -7.12
N ILE A 62 -3.06 1.20 -5.93
CA ILE A 62 -1.81 0.64 -5.44
C ILE A 62 -2.03 -0.83 -5.06
N SER A 63 -1.38 -1.72 -5.82
CA SER A 63 -1.41 -3.16 -5.56
C SER A 63 -0.12 -3.69 -4.92
N HIS A 64 0.98 -2.97 -5.11
CA HIS A 64 2.32 -3.35 -4.65
C HIS A 64 3.10 -2.09 -4.29
N GLY A 65 3.90 -2.16 -3.23
CA GLY A 65 4.82 -1.11 -2.85
C GLY A 65 5.82 -1.57 -1.80
N TYR A 66 6.86 -0.76 -1.61
CA TYR A 66 7.96 -0.98 -0.67
C TYR A 66 8.14 0.25 0.21
N ILE A 67 8.23 0.03 1.52
CA ILE A 67 8.56 1.07 2.50
C ILE A 67 9.96 0.77 3.04
N VAL A 68 10.84 1.78 3.05
CA VAL A 68 12.17 1.69 3.65
C VAL A 68 12.22 2.60 4.88
N SER A 69 12.54 2.00 6.03
CA SER A 69 12.80 2.72 7.29
C SER A 69 14.27 2.54 7.67
N LYS A 70 15.03 3.63 7.70
CA LYS A 70 16.42 3.65 8.19
C LYS A 70 16.47 4.38 9.52
N CYS A 71 17.15 3.78 10.49
CA CYS A 71 17.44 4.35 11.81
C CYS A 71 18.81 5.04 11.80
#